data_AF-A0A349LJ47-F1
#
_entry.id   AF-A0A349LJ47-F1
#
_cell.length_a   1.000
_cell.length_b   1.000
_cell.length_c   1.000
_cell.angle_alpha   90.00
_cell.angle_beta   90.00
_cell.angle_gamma   90.00
#
_symmetry.space_group_name_H-M   'P 1'
#
loop_
_entity.id
_entity.type
_entity.pdbx_description
1 polymer ?
#
loop_
_entity_poly.entity_id
_entity_poly.type
_entity_poly.pdbx_seq_one_letter_code
_entity_poly.pdbx_strand_id
1 'polypeptide(L)'
;MSIRQNAVLEAIERWTTASIIDQETADRLRSAESKHDLAVTARISQYVLATSGAAVLLIAGGVFLEWAWPALDDVSRTITLAGTGVAVTAGGITLEVRGRWAPSSFALQLAGVGLLLTAYVWSERAWADQSLQAMIFGGSALVAPAALVWRSIKSRNALLPGIHFAAGLGFLAIFLDRSTPLSGDSIIWVLDAVLVLATMILGRLLSAGPEYGGKDWALNAFITSMGAGFVLVTLTATGPLGMEDPMLALDAWWALAVGLTVCGLAVETAPADRDGLQYLLALEVLGWIPLGMATARESLNQGPGLATLMVSGVAIAAYLYADRSGYTPVLAAAAIAFVLPIWAWAVEAGGATGGIAALTLTAGVLFWAAGRRGSAEAT
;
A
#
# COMPACT_ATOMS: atom_id res chain seq x y z
N MET A 1 40.91 -1.03 -13.45
CA MET A 1 41.22 -1.39 -12.06
C MET A 1 40.76 -0.24 -11.16
N SER A 2 39.87 -0.50 -10.21
CA SER A 2 39.37 0.57 -9.33
C SER A 2 40.46 0.98 -8.33
N ILE A 3 40.49 2.25 -7.89
CA ILE A 3 41.46 2.77 -6.90
C ILE A 3 41.46 1.89 -5.63
N ARG A 4 40.28 1.39 -5.23
CA ARG A 4 40.09 0.49 -4.10
C ARG A 4 40.74 -0.88 -4.31
N GLN A 5 40.63 -1.46 -5.51
CA GLN A 5 41.20 -2.75 -5.86
C GLN A 5 42.74 -2.71 -5.81
N ASN A 6 43.35 -1.63 -6.32
CA ASN A 6 44.79 -1.43 -6.22
C ASN A 6 45.23 -1.33 -4.76
N ALA A 7 44.51 -0.57 -3.93
CA ALA A 7 44.82 -0.43 -2.51
C ALA A 7 44.70 -1.76 -1.73
N VAL A 8 43.73 -2.63 -2.09
CA VAL A 8 43.56 -3.96 -1.49
C VAL A 8 44.68 -4.90 -1.93
N LEU A 9 45.04 -4.91 -3.21
CA LEU A 9 46.15 -5.73 -3.72
C LEU A 9 47.49 -5.30 -3.13
N GLU A 10 47.73 -3.99 -3.00
CA GLU A 10 48.90 -3.42 -2.32
C GLU A 10 48.92 -3.72 -0.81
N ALA A 11 47.76 -3.80 -0.16
CA ALA A 11 47.67 -4.21 1.24
C ALA A 11 48.00 -5.70 1.41
N ILE A 12 47.47 -6.57 0.54
CA ILE A 12 47.79 -7.99 0.52
C ILE A 12 49.30 -8.19 0.31
N GLU A 13 49.88 -7.48 -0.66
CA GLU A 13 51.31 -7.55 -0.94
C GLU A 13 52.15 -7.12 0.26
N ARG A 14 51.82 -6.00 0.91
CA ARG A 14 52.50 -5.55 2.13
C ARG A 14 52.41 -6.57 3.27
N TRP A 15 51.26 -7.19 3.48
CA TRP A 15 51.08 -8.20 4.53
C TRP A 15 51.85 -9.49 4.25
N THR A 16 51.96 -9.90 2.99
CA THR A 16 52.80 -11.02 2.56
C THR A 16 54.28 -10.70 2.76
N THR A 17 54.75 -9.52 2.35
CA THR A 17 56.15 -9.11 2.56
C THR A 17 56.51 -9.00 4.04
N ALA A 18 55.57 -8.54 4.87
CA ALA A 18 55.74 -8.48 6.32
C ALA A 18 55.59 -9.84 7.03
N SER A 19 55.39 -10.94 6.29
CA SER A 19 55.16 -12.30 6.83
C SER A 19 53.99 -12.40 7.82
N ILE A 20 53.02 -11.49 7.71
CA ILE A 20 51.79 -11.49 8.54
C ILE A 20 50.83 -12.58 8.04
N ILE A 21 50.84 -12.85 6.74
CA ILE A 21 50.09 -13.92 6.07
C ILE A 21 51.02 -14.74 5.18
N ASP A 22 50.72 -16.02 5.00
CA ASP A 22 51.45 -16.90 4.10
C ASP A 22 51.05 -16.70 2.63
N GLN A 23 51.87 -17.22 1.72
CA GLN A 23 51.65 -17.07 0.28
C GLN A 23 50.33 -17.72 -0.17
N GLU A 24 49.95 -18.84 0.44
CA GLU A 24 48.69 -19.53 0.12
C GLU A 24 47.46 -18.69 0.50
N THR A 25 47.46 -18.05 1.68
CA THR A 25 46.38 -17.13 2.08
C THR A 25 46.35 -15.88 1.20
N ALA A 26 47.51 -15.35 0.82
CA ALA A 26 47.60 -14.21 -0.09
C ALA A 26 46.98 -14.52 -1.46
N ASP A 27 47.25 -15.69 -2.03
CA ASP A 27 46.69 -16.10 -3.33
C ASP A 27 45.18 -16.38 -3.25
N ARG A 28 44.69 -16.94 -2.12
CA ARG A 28 43.25 -17.06 -1.87
C ARG A 28 42.56 -15.69 -1.78
N LEU A 29 43.18 -14.70 -1.12
CA LEU A 29 42.65 -13.35 -1.01
C LEU A 29 42.63 -12.62 -2.35
N ARG A 30 43.67 -12.75 -3.18
CA ARG A 30 43.69 -12.22 -4.56
C ARG A 30 42.63 -12.88 -5.45
N SER A 31 42.44 -14.19 -5.32
CA SER A 31 41.38 -14.93 -6.02
C SER A 31 39.98 -14.47 -5.58
N ALA A 32 39.79 -14.20 -4.28
CA ALA A 32 38.54 -13.67 -3.75
C ALA A 32 38.25 -12.25 -4.26
N GLU A 33 39.26 -11.37 -4.27
CA GLU A 33 39.12 -9.99 -4.73
C GLU A 33 38.83 -9.91 -6.24
N SER A 34 39.50 -10.73 -7.07
CA SER A 34 39.21 -10.80 -8.51
C SER A 34 37.80 -11.32 -8.81
N LYS A 35 37.32 -12.32 -8.06
CA LYS A 35 35.93 -12.80 -8.15
C LYS A 35 34.93 -11.73 -7.69
N HIS A 36 35.27 -10.94 -6.68
CA HIS A 36 34.44 -9.84 -6.20
C HIS A 36 34.31 -8.73 -7.26
N ASP A 37 35.40 -8.33 -7.90
CA ASP A 37 35.41 -7.29 -8.94
C ASP A 37 34.63 -7.69 -10.20
N LEU A 38 34.77 -8.95 -10.63
CA LEU A 38 33.94 -9.52 -11.71
C LEU A 38 32.45 -9.49 -11.36
N ALA A 39 32.10 -9.83 -10.12
CA ALA A 39 30.73 -9.78 -9.63
C ALA A 39 30.18 -8.34 -9.56
N VAL A 40 30.99 -7.37 -9.14
CA VAL A 40 30.62 -5.95 -9.09
C VAL A 40 30.41 -5.39 -10.50
N THR A 41 31.32 -5.66 -11.43
CA THR A 41 31.23 -5.21 -12.83
C THR A 41 30.00 -5.81 -13.53
N ALA A 42 29.76 -7.11 -13.33
CA ALA A 42 28.56 -7.77 -13.84
C ALA A 42 27.27 -7.15 -13.28
N ARG A 43 27.26 -6.77 -12.00
CA ARG A 43 26.10 -6.13 -11.35
C ARG A 43 25.85 -4.72 -11.86
N ILE A 44 26.90 -3.93 -12.09
CA ILE A 44 26.79 -2.59 -12.70
C ILE A 44 26.26 -2.69 -14.12
N SER A 45 26.80 -3.61 -14.94
CA SER A 45 26.30 -3.85 -16.30
C SER A 45 24.82 -4.25 -16.30
N GLN A 46 24.40 -5.09 -15.35
CA GLN A 46 22.99 -5.44 -15.18
C GLN A 46 22.11 -4.22 -14.82
N TYR A 47 22.57 -3.32 -13.95
CA TYR A 47 21.84 -2.09 -13.63
C TYR A 47 21.74 -1.13 -14.83
N VAL A 48 22.82 -0.97 -15.60
CA VAL A 48 22.81 -0.15 -16.82
C VAL A 48 21.84 -0.75 -17.84
N LEU A 49 21.89 -2.06 -18.10
CA LEU A 49 20.96 -2.73 -19.01
C LEU A 49 19.50 -2.62 -18.54
N ALA A 50 19.23 -2.81 -17.24
CA ALA A 50 17.88 -2.68 -16.68
C ALA A 50 17.35 -1.24 -16.80
N THR A 51 18.19 -0.25 -16.52
CA THR A 51 17.82 1.17 -16.59
C THR A 51 17.58 1.60 -18.05
N SER A 52 18.47 1.21 -18.96
CA SER A 52 18.28 1.44 -20.40
C SER A 52 17.03 0.75 -20.93
N GLY A 53 16.77 -0.50 -20.51
CA GLY A 53 15.53 -1.20 -20.85
C GLY A 53 14.29 -0.48 -20.35
N ALA A 54 14.31 0.04 -19.12
CA ALA A 54 13.21 0.84 -18.57
C ALA A 54 12.99 2.14 -19.36
N ALA A 55 14.07 2.84 -19.73
CA ALA A 55 13.99 4.04 -20.56
C ALA A 55 13.39 3.75 -21.94
N VAL A 56 13.81 2.67 -22.59
CA VAL A 56 13.25 2.23 -23.88
C VAL A 56 11.77 1.89 -23.75
N LEU A 57 11.35 1.21 -22.68
CA LEU A 57 9.94 0.91 -22.43
C LEU A 57 9.10 2.18 -22.22
N LEU A 58 9.63 3.18 -21.50
CA LEU A 58 8.96 4.47 -21.32
C LEU A 58 8.79 5.21 -22.65
N ILE A 59 9.84 5.25 -23.48
CA ILE A 59 9.78 5.86 -24.81
C ILE A 59 8.77 5.11 -25.69
N ALA A 60 8.84 3.78 -25.74
CA ALA A 60 7.92 2.96 -26.52
C ALA A 60 6.46 3.16 -26.06
N GLY A 61 6.22 3.23 -24.75
CA GLY A 61 4.90 3.53 -24.18
C GLY A 61 4.40 4.92 -24.58
N GLY A 62 5.26 5.95 -24.49
CA GLY A 62 4.93 7.31 -24.91
C GLY A 62 4.59 7.40 -26.40
N VAL A 63 5.43 6.83 -27.26
CA VAL A 63 5.19 6.78 -28.71
C VAL A 63 3.91 6.02 -29.04
N PHE A 64 3.65 4.90 -28.37
CA PHE A 64 2.40 4.15 -28.56
C PHE A 64 1.17 4.99 -28.16
N LEU A 65 1.21 5.67 -27.01
CA LEU A 65 0.12 6.54 -26.54
C LEU A 65 -0.12 7.75 -27.46
N GLU A 66 0.92 8.27 -28.09
CA GLU A 66 0.81 9.39 -29.01
C GLU A 66 0.31 8.96 -30.39
N TRP A 67 0.84 7.86 -30.93
CA TRP A 67 0.68 7.54 -32.36
C TRP A 67 -0.34 6.45 -32.63
N ALA A 68 -0.40 5.42 -31.78
CA ALA A 68 -1.27 4.26 -32.01
C ALA A 68 -2.57 4.38 -31.23
N TRP A 69 -2.51 4.81 -29.96
CA TRP A 69 -3.67 4.85 -29.06
C TRP A 69 -4.87 5.68 -29.58
N PRO A 70 -4.68 6.84 -30.24
CA PRO A 70 -5.81 7.60 -30.79
C PRO A 70 -6.50 6.89 -31.95
N ALA A 71 -5.78 6.03 -32.69
CA ALA A 71 -6.29 5.31 -33.85
C ALA A 71 -7.00 3.99 -33.49
N LEU A 72 -6.83 3.49 -32.26
CA LEU A 72 -7.51 2.29 -31.79
C LEU A 72 -8.97 2.58 -31.46
N ASP A 73 -9.86 1.67 -31.87
CA ASP A 73 -11.23 1.62 -31.37
C ASP A 73 -11.29 1.04 -29.95
N ASP A 74 -12.44 1.16 -29.29
CA ASP A 74 -12.59 0.79 -27.88
C ASP A 74 -12.38 -0.71 -27.63
N VAL A 75 -12.73 -1.55 -28.62
CA VAL A 75 -12.42 -2.99 -28.62
C VAL A 75 -10.91 -3.23 -28.60
N SER A 76 -10.16 -2.60 -29.51
CA SER A 76 -8.71 -2.77 -29.61
C SER A 76 -7.98 -2.22 -28.40
N ARG A 77 -8.44 -1.10 -27.83
CA ARG A 77 -7.93 -0.53 -26.58
C ARG A 77 -8.11 -1.51 -25.42
N THR A 78 -9.29 -2.10 -25.30
CA THR A 78 -9.61 -3.11 -24.28
C THR A 78 -8.67 -4.32 -24.39
N ILE A 79 -8.56 -4.91 -25.58
CA ILE A 79 -7.75 -6.12 -25.80
C ILE A 79 -6.27 -5.84 -25.59
N THR A 80 -5.77 -4.68 -26.03
CA THR A 80 -4.37 -4.30 -25.87
C THR A 80 -4.03 -4.09 -24.40
N LEU A 81 -4.84 -3.32 -23.65
CA LEU A 81 -4.64 -3.14 -22.22
C LEU A 81 -4.70 -4.46 -21.45
N ALA A 82 -5.67 -5.33 -21.77
CA ALA A 82 -5.79 -6.63 -21.13
C ALA A 82 -4.57 -7.52 -21.42
N GLY A 83 -4.18 -7.64 -22.70
CA GLY A 83 -3.02 -8.43 -23.11
C GLY A 83 -1.71 -7.94 -22.50
N THR A 84 -1.47 -6.63 -22.52
CA THR A 84 -0.29 -6.01 -21.90
C THR A 84 -0.32 -6.19 -20.39
N GLY A 85 -1.48 -6.02 -19.74
CA GLY A 85 -1.65 -6.23 -18.30
C GLY A 85 -1.30 -7.65 -17.87
N VAL A 86 -1.75 -8.67 -18.61
CA VAL A 86 -1.36 -10.08 -18.37
C VAL A 86 0.15 -10.26 -18.53
N ALA A 87 0.74 -9.78 -19.62
CA ALA A 87 2.16 -9.95 -19.91
C ALA A 87 3.06 -9.29 -18.84
N VAL A 88 2.71 -8.06 -18.45
CA VAL A 88 3.41 -7.28 -17.42
C VAL A 88 3.32 -7.97 -16.05
N THR A 89 2.12 -8.44 -15.68
CA THR A 89 1.92 -9.20 -14.43
C THR A 89 2.75 -10.48 -14.43
N ALA A 90 2.70 -11.27 -15.51
CA ALA A 90 3.47 -12.52 -15.65
C ALA A 90 4.99 -12.27 -15.59
N GLY A 91 5.47 -11.17 -16.18
CA GLY A 91 6.86 -10.74 -16.07
C GLY A 91 7.26 -10.46 -14.62
N GLY A 92 6.42 -9.72 -13.89
CA GLY A 92 6.62 -9.45 -12.46
C GLY A 92 6.67 -10.73 -11.61
N ILE A 93 5.76 -11.68 -11.84
CA ILE A 93 5.74 -12.99 -11.17
C ILE A 93 7.02 -13.77 -11.46
N THR A 94 7.47 -13.78 -12.72
CA THR A 94 8.67 -14.51 -13.13
C THR A 94 9.93 -13.97 -12.45
N LEU A 95 10.03 -12.65 -12.26
CA LEU A 95 11.13 -12.03 -11.52
C LEU A 95 11.12 -12.44 -10.04
N GLU A 96 9.94 -12.49 -9.40
CA GLU A 96 9.82 -12.89 -7.99
C GLU A 96 10.25 -14.34 -7.78
N VAL A 97 9.75 -15.26 -8.62
CA VAL A 97 10.05 -16.70 -8.53
C VAL A 97 11.55 -16.95 -8.67
N ARG A 98 12.24 -16.14 -9.48
CA ARG A 98 13.69 -16.21 -9.67
C ARG A 98 14.50 -15.54 -8.53
N GLY A 99 13.84 -14.99 -7.51
CA GLY A 99 14.48 -14.33 -6.37
C GLY A 99 15.28 -13.08 -6.77
N ARG A 100 14.86 -12.39 -7.83
CA ARG A 100 15.63 -11.38 -8.53
C ARG A 100 14.83 -10.07 -8.62
N TRP A 101 15.46 -8.94 -8.27
CA TRP A 101 14.90 -7.58 -8.44
C TRP A 101 13.51 -7.40 -7.79
N ALA A 102 13.40 -7.66 -6.48
CA ALA A 102 12.14 -7.62 -5.74
C ALA A 102 11.31 -6.33 -5.94
N PRO A 103 11.89 -5.11 -5.93
CA PRO A 103 11.12 -3.88 -6.18
C PRO A 103 10.49 -3.85 -7.59
N SER A 104 11.23 -4.27 -8.61
CA SER A 104 10.75 -4.29 -9.99
C SER A 104 9.68 -5.35 -10.21
N SER A 105 9.85 -6.52 -9.58
CA SER A 105 8.83 -7.57 -9.58
C SER A 105 7.50 -7.08 -8.99
N PHE A 106 7.55 -6.32 -7.91
CA PHE A 106 6.39 -5.71 -7.27
C PHE A 106 5.74 -4.65 -8.17
N ALA A 107 6.54 -3.72 -8.70
CA ALA A 107 6.06 -2.65 -9.58
C ALA A 107 5.38 -3.21 -10.84
N LEU A 108 5.93 -4.27 -11.44
CA LEU A 108 5.33 -4.92 -12.60
C LEU A 108 4.01 -5.62 -12.25
N GLN A 109 3.93 -6.32 -11.12
CA GLN A 109 2.66 -6.94 -10.69
C GLN A 109 1.58 -5.88 -10.46
N LEU A 110 1.91 -4.77 -9.79
CA LEU A 110 0.99 -3.65 -9.58
C LEU A 110 0.57 -2.99 -10.90
N ALA A 111 1.52 -2.65 -11.76
CA ALA A 111 1.24 -2.01 -13.05
C ALA A 111 0.40 -2.91 -13.96
N GLY A 112 0.70 -4.22 -13.99
CA GLY A 112 -0.07 -5.18 -14.78
C GLY A 112 -1.51 -5.34 -14.30
N VAL A 113 -1.73 -5.41 -12.99
CA VAL A 113 -3.08 -5.40 -12.39
C VAL A 113 -3.82 -4.09 -12.69
N GLY A 114 -3.14 -2.94 -12.58
CA GLY A 114 -3.72 -1.64 -12.93
C GLY A 114 -4.13 -1.54 -14.39
N LEU A 115 -3.33 -2.06 -15.32
CA LEU A 115 -3.68 -2.13 -16.75
C LEU A 115 -4.90 -3.02 -17.01
N LEU A 116 -4.99 -4.16 -16.33
CA LEU A 116 -6.15 -5.05 -16.41
C LEU A 116 -7.43 -4.37 -15.92
N LEU A 117 -7.36 -3.64 -14.80
CA LEU A 117 -8.50 -2.84 -14.31
C LEU A 117 -8.82 -1.68 -15.27
N THR A 118 -7.82 -1.05 -15.89
CA THR A 118 -8.05 0.00 -16.89
C THR A 118 -8.70 -0.54 -18.16
N ALA A 119 -8.43 -1.80 -18.52
CA ALA A 119 -9.08 -2.46 -19.66
C ALA A 119 -10.60 -2.52 -19.50
N TYR A 120 -11.11 -2.63 -18.26
CA TYR A 120 -12.54 -2.63 -17.99
C TYR A 120 -13.23 -1.32 -18.42
N VAL A 121 -12.62 -0.16 -18.13
CA VAL A 121 -13.16 1.15 -18.52
C VAL A 121 -13.41 1.25 -20.03
N TRP A 122 -12.52 0.65 -20.83
CA TRP A 122 -12.69 0.61 -22.28
C TRP A 122 -13.66 -0.49 -22.72
N SER A 123 -13.76 -1.58 -21.95
CA SER A 123 -14.66 -2.70 -22.25
C SER A 123 -16.14 -2.29 -22.18
N GLU A 124 -16.51 -1.40 -21.25
CA GLU A 124 -17.86 -0.85 -21.12
C GLU A 124 -18.28 -0.08 -22.37
N ARG A 125 -17.33 0.67 -22.96
CA ARG A 125 -17.55 1.42 -24.19
C ARG A 125 -17.57 0.52 -25.43
N ALA A 126 -16.78 -0.55 -25.40
CA ALA A 126 -16.64 -1.49 -26.49
C ALA A 126 -17.87 -2.39 -26.70
N TRP A 127 -18.50 -2.84 -25.60
CA TRP A 127 -19.63 -3.76 -25.66
C TRP A 127 -20.69 -3.41 -24.62
N ALA A 128 -21.96 -3.49 -25.01
CA ALA A 128 -23.08 -3.37 -24.08
C ALA A 128 -23.05 -4.47 -23.01
N ASP A 129 -23.49 -4.15 -21.80
CA ASP A 129 -23.59 -5.11 -20.69
C ASP A 129 -24.41 -6.34 -21.10
N GLN A 130 -24.04 -7.50 -20.55
CA GLN A 130 -24.71 -8.78 -20.82
C GLN A 130 -24.69 -9.23 -22.29
N SER A 131 -24.00 -8.51 -23.19
CA SER A 131 -23.64 -9.06 -24.49
C SER A 131 -22.71 -10.26 -24.32
N LEU A 132 -22.67 -11.17 -25.30
CA LEU A 132 -21.80 -12.35 -25.25
C LEU A 132 -20.34 -11.96 -25.00
N GLN A 133 -19.87 -10.88 -25.63
CA GLN A 133 -18.51 -10.38 -25.47
C GLN A 133 -18.27 -9.81 -24.07
N ALA A 134 -19.23 -9.03 -23.54
CA ALA A 134 -19.18 -8.53 -22.16
C ALA A 134 -19.15 -9.67 -21.14
N MET A 135 -19.97 -10.71 -21.32
CA MET A 135 -19.99 -11.89 -20.45
C MET A 135 -18.69 -12.70 -20.51
N ILE A 136 -18.08 -12.85 -21.70
CA ILE A 136 -16.78 -13.53 -21.82
C ILE A 136 -15.69 -12.73 -21.08
N PHE A 137 -15.66 -11.41 -21.27
CA PHE A 137 -14.70 -10.54 -20.59
C PHE A 137 -14.92 -10.52 -19.08
N GLY A 138 -16.14 -10.29 -18.61
CA GLY A 138 -16.52 -10.32 -17.21
C GLY A 138 -16.27 -11.69 -16.57
N GLY A 139 -16.62 -12.77 -17.26
CA GLY A 139 -16.33 -14.14 -16.83
C GLY A 139 -14.84 -14.40 -16.65
N SER A 140 -13.98 -13.83 -17.50
CA SER A 140 -12.53 -13.93 -17.33
C SER A 140 -12.03 -13.15 -16.10
N ALA A 141 -12.69 -12.05 -15.72
CA ALA A 141 -12.38 -11.29 -14.53
C ALA A 141 -12.62 -12.11 -13.24
N LEU A 142 -13.59 -13.03 -13.23
CA LEU A 142 -13.83 -13.92 -12.09
C LEU A 142 -12.63 -14.84 -11.75
N VAL A 143 -11.77 -15.13 -12.72
CA VAL A 143 -10.56 -15.94 -12.52
C VAL A 143 -9.48 -15.15 -11.77
N ALA A 144 -9.45 -13.82 -11.94
CA ALA A 144 -8.41 -12.97 -11.38
C ALA A 144 -8.37 -12.98 -9.83
N PRO A 145 -9.48 -12.85 -9.07
CA PRO A 145 -9.47 -12.94 -7.61
C PRO A 145 -8.82 -14.23 -7.10
N ALA A 146 -9.18 -15.39 -7.68
CA ALA A 146 -8.62 -16.67 -7.28
C ALA A 146 -7.11 -16.76 -7.57
N ALA A 147 -6.68 -16.30 -8.76
CA ALA A 147 -5.28 -16.26 -9.15
C ALA A 147 -4.46 -15.32 -8.25
N LEU A 148 -5.01 -14.16 -7.91
CA LEU A 148 -4.40 -13.15 -7.05
C LEU A 148 -4.28 -13.64 -5.61
N VAL A 149 -5.30 -14.30 -5.05
CA VAL A 149 -5.25 -14.93 -3.71
C VAL A 149 -4.20 -16.05 -3.67
N TRP A 150 -4.22 -16.97 -4.64
CA TRP A 150 -3.21 -18.02 -4.74
C TRP A 150 -1.79 -17.44 -4.79
N ARG A 151 -1.62 -16.39 -5.60
CA ARG A 151 -0.33 -15.72 -5.77
C ARG A 151 0.14 -15.04 -4.49
N SER A 152 -0.78 -14.45 -3.75
CA SER A 152 -0.53 -13.77 -2.47
C SER A 152 -0.01 -14.73 -1.42
N ILE A 153 -0.62 -15.91 -1.30
CA ILE A 153 -0.17 -16.98 -0.39
C ILE A 153 1.23 -17.46 -0.73
N LYS A 154 1.59 -17.48 -2.03
CA LYS A 154 2.91 -17.92 -2.52
C LYS A 154 3.96 -16.81 -2.53
N SER A 155 3.58 -15.55 -2.32
CA SER A 155 4.50 -14.43 -2.42
C SER A 155 5.43 -14.34 -1.22
N ARG A 156 6.66 -13.90 -1.47
CA ARG A 156 7.61 -13.55 -0.41
C ARG A 156 7.45 -12.10 0.08
N ASN A 157 6.52 -11.35 -0.52
CA ASN A 157 6.32 -9.93 -0.24
C ASN A 157 5.09 -9.74 0.65
N ALA A 158 5.30 -9.07 1.77
CA ALA A 158 4.28 -8.67 2.72
C ALA A 158 3.16 -7.82 2.07
N LEU A 159 3.45 -6.94 1.13
CA LEU A 159 2.49 -5.94 0.61
C LEU A 159 1.58 -6.46 -0.51
N LEU A 160 2.01 -7.50 -1.24
CA LEU A 160 1.28 -8.05 -2.40
C LEU A 160 -0.12 -8.61 -2.06
N PRO A 161 -0.30 -9.38 -0.97
CA PRO A 161 -1.61 -9.91 -0.56
C PRO A 161 -2.72 -8.89 -0.51
N GLY A 162 -2.37 -7.69 -0.06
CA GLY A 162 -3.31 -6.63 0.09
C GLY A 162 -3.81 -5.98 -1.19
N ILE A 163 -2.86 -5.63 -2.05
CA ILE A 163 -3.15 -5.08 -3.37
C ILE A 163 -3.95 -6.10 -4.19
N HIS A 164 -3.56 -7.37 -4.12
CA HIS A 164 -4.24 -8.47 -4.79
C HIS A 164 -5.65 -8.70 -4.26
N PHE A 165 -5.88 -8.50 -2.96
CA PHE A 165 -7.22 -8.56 -2.39
C PHE A 165 -8.09 -7.39 -2.87
N ALA A 166 -7.59 -6.15 -2.81
CA ALA A 166 -8.32 -4.98 -3.32
C ALA A 166 -8.62 -5.10 -4.82
N ALA A 167 -7.63 -5.49 -5.62
CA ALA A 167 -7.83 -5.75 -7.04
C ALA A 167 -8.80 -6.91 -7.29
N GLY A 168 -8.77 -7.95 -6.45
CA GLY A 168 -9.73 -9.05 -6.50
C GLY A 168 -11.17 -8.58 -6.31
N LEU A 169 -11.43 -7.66 -5.39
CA LEU A 169 -12.77 -7.06 -5.25
C LEU A 169 -13.15 -6.24 -6.49
N GLY A 170 -12.20 -5.49 -7.07
CA GLY A 170 -12.41 -4.80 -8.34
C GLY A 170 -12.76 -5.74 -9.50
N PHE A 171 -12.05 -6.85 -9.66
CA PHE A 171 -12.36 -7.85 -10.69
C PHE A 171 -13.69 -8.58 -10.44
N LEU A 172 -14.05 -8.81 -9.17
CA LEU A 172 -15.36 -9.34 -8.82
C LEU A 172 -16.47 -8.36 -9.19
N ALA A 173 -16.27 -7.05 -8.95
CA ALA A 173 -17.19 -6.01 -9.37
C ALA A 173 -17.39 -6.03 -10.89
N ILE A 174 -16.29 -6.08 -11.66
CA ILE A 174 -16.30 -6.18 -13.12
C ILE A 174 -17.09 -7.42 -13.58
N PHE A 175 -16.89 -8.57 -12.94
CA PHE A 175 -17.65 -9.77 -13.27
C PHE A 175 -19.14 -9.58 -13.05
N LEU A 176 -19.53 -9.09 -11.87
CA LEU A 176 -20.92 -8.91 -11.49
C LEU A 176 -21.61 -7.91 -12.41
N ASP A 177 -20.97 -6.78 -12.68
CA ASP A 177 -21.48 -5.73 -13.57
C ASP A 177 -21.69 -6.23 -15.01
N ARG A 178 -20.67 -6.90 -15.58
CA ARG A 178 -20.69 -7.26 -17.00
C ARG A 178 -21.47 -8.53 -17.31
N SER A 179 -21.61 -9.41 -16.32
CA SER A 179 -22.10 -10.78 -16.52
C SER A 179 -23.42 -11.07 -15.82
N THR A 180 -23.96 -10.14 -15.03
CA THR A 180 -25.21 -10.34 -14.28
C THR A 180 -26.15 -9.16 -14.47
N PRO A 181 -27.47 -9.33 -14.19
CA PRO A 181 -28.43 -8.23 -14.24
C PRO A 181 -28.54 -7.46 -12.90
N LEU A 182 -27.54 -7.58 -12.02
CA LEU A 182 -27.55 -6.89 -10.73
C LEU A 182 -27.46 -5.38 -10.91
N SER A 183 -28.20 -4.63 -10.08
CA SER A 183 -28.01 -3.18 -9.98
C SER A 183 -26.68 -2.86 -9.31
N GLY A 184 -26.16 -1.65 -9.53
CA GLY A 184 -24.95 -1.17 -8.86
C GLY A 184 -24.99 -1.34 -7.34
N ASP A 185 -26.10 -0.95 -6.70
CA ASP A 185 -26.32 -1.17 -5.27
C ASP A 185 -26.19 -2.64 -4.87
N SER A 186 -26.77 -3.55 -5.65
CA SER A 186 -26.72 -4.99 -5.35
C SER A 186 -25.29 -5.52 -5.46
N ILE A 187 -24.51 -5.03 -6.43
CA ILE A 187 -23.09 -5.38 -6.58
C ILE A 187 -22.31 -4.94 -5.34
N ILE A 188 -22.54 -3.72 -4.86
CA ILE A 188 -21.88 -3.18 -3.66
C ILE A 188 -22.18 -4.06 -2.44
N TRP A 189 -23.45 -4.39 -2.20
CA TRP A 189 -23.84 -5.29 -1.11
C TRP A 189 -23.14 -6.65 -1.18
N VAL A 190 -22.95 -7.20 -2.39
CA VAL A 190 -22.19 -8.45 -2.59
C VAL A 190 -20.71 -8.25 -2.25
N LEU A 191 -20.09 -7.17 -2.71
CA LEU A 191 -18.69 -6.86 -2.42
C LEU A 191 -18.45 -6.65 -0.92
N ASP A 192 -19.35 -5.95 -0.24
CA ASP A 192 -19.31 -5.74 1.21
C ASP A 192 -19.44 -7.07 1.96
N ALA A 193 -20.38 -7.93 1.55
CA ALA A 193 -20.53 -9.25 2.15
C ALA A 193 -19.25 -10.11 1.97
N VAL A 194 -18.64 -10.08 0.78
CA VAL A 194 -17.37 -10.78 0.50
C VAL A 194 -16.23 -10.22 1.34
N LEU A 195 -16.16 -8.89 1.47
CA LEU A 195 -15.15 -8.19 2.27
C LEU A 195 -15.28 -8.52 3.76
N VAL A 196 -16.50 -8.49 4.31
CA VAL A 196 -16.79 -8.89 5.70
C VAL A 196 -16.42 -10.35 5.92
N LEU A 197 -16.85 -11.25 5.03
CA LEU A 197 -16.53 -12.68 5.13
C LEU A 197 -15.02 -12.93 5.08
N ALA A 198 -14.31 -12.29 4.15
CA ALA A 198 -12.86 -12.40 4.04
C ALA A 198 -12.15 -11.90 5.30
N THR A 199 -12.60 -10.76 5.85
CA THR A 199 -12.06 -10.20 7.09
C THR A 199 -12.30 -11.12 8.29
N MET A 200 -13.49 -11.73 8.39
CA MET A 200 -13.79 -12.74 9.42
C MET A 200 -12.91 -13.98 9.29
N ILE A 201 -12.70 -14.48 8.06
CA ILE A 201 -11.83 -15.64 7.80
C ILE A 201 -10.38 -15.31 8.20
N LEU A 202 -9.86 -14.16 7.79
CA LEU A 202 -8.52 -13.69 8.12
C LEU A 202 -8.36 -13.51 9.64
N GLY A 203 -9.32 -12.85 10.30
CA GLY A 203 -9.33 -12.68 11.75
C GLY A 203 -9.34 -14.02 12.49
N ARG A 204 -10.14 -14.99 12.04
CA ARG A 204 -10.16 -16.34 12.62
C ARG A 204 -8.83 -17.06 12.43
N LEU A 205 -8.23 -16.96 11.24
CA LEU A 205 -6.92 -17.54 10.95
C LEU A 205 -5.82 -16.94 11.84
N LEU A 206 -5.87 -15.63 12.10
CA LEU A 206 -4.94 -14.93 12.98
C LEU A 206 -5.15 -15.26 14.47
N SER A 207 -6.37 -15.62 14.87
CA SER A 207 -6.71 -16.00 16.25
C SER A 207 -6.32 -17.43 16.65
N ALA A 208 -5.91 -18.29 15.70
CA ALA A 208 -5.76 -19.73 15.89
C ALA A 208 -4.45 -20.18 16.61
N GLY A 209 -3.67 -19.28 17.21
CA GLY A 209 -2.57 -19.64 18.11
C GLY A 209 -1.27 -20.15 17.44
N PRO A 210 -0.35 -20.78 18.22
CA PRO A 210 1.05 -21.02 17.85
C PRO A 210 1.30 -21.93 16.63
N GLU A 211 0.29 -22.69 16.19
CA GLU A 211 0.39 -23.55 14.99
C GLU A 211 0.50 -22.74 13.67
N TYR A 212 0.38 -21.41 13.74
CA TYR A 212 0.44 -20.47 12.62
C TYR A 212 1.74 -19.62 12.56
N GLY A 213 2.79 -19.98 13.31
CA GLY A 213 4.11 -19.35 13.18
C GLY A 213 4.61 -19.39 11.73
N GLY A 214 4.81 -18.21 11.13
CA GLY A 214 5.34 -18.06 9.77
C GLY A 214 4.35 -17.62 8.67
N LYS A 215 3.21 -17.01 9.02
CA LYS A 215 2.22 -16.49 8.03
C LYS A 215 2.05 -14.97 8.06
N ASP A 216 3.14 -14.21 7.97
CA ASP A 216 3.13 -12.74 7.82
C ASP A 216 2.20 -12.25 6.69
N TRP A 217 2.00 -13.07 5.65
CA TRP A 217 1.08 -12.79 4.55
C TRP A 217 -0.38 -12.62 4.99
N ALA A 218 -0.84 -13.33 6.04
CA ALA A 218 -2.21 -13.26 6.53
C ALA A 218 -2.46 -11.96 7.30
N LEU A 219 -1.46 -11.53 8.09
CA LEU A 219 -1.49 -10.25 8.78
C LEU A 219 -1.49 -9.09 7.78
N ASN A 220 -0.66 -9.17 6.73
CA ASN A 220 -0.66 -8.12 5.71
C ASN A 220 -1.90 -8.14 4.81
N ALA A 221 -2.45 -9.31 4.50
CA ALA A 221 -3.73 -9.44 3.80
C ALA A 221 -4.87 -8.81 4.63
N PHE A 222 -4.86 -9.01 5.94
CA PHE A 222 -5.78 -8.37 6.87
C PHE A 222 -5.56 -6.85 6.94
N ILE A 223 -4.33 -6.40 7.15
CA ILE A 223 -3.98 -4.97 7.19
C ILE A 223 -4.44 -4.24 5.92
N THR A 224 -4.32 -4.90 4.77
CA THR A 224 -4.68 -4.27 3.51
C THR A 224 -6.14 -4.52 3.10
N SER A 225 -6.81 -5.58 3.56
CA SER A 225 -8.26 -5.71 3.39
C SER A 225 -9.00 -4.56 4.08
N MET A 226 -8.43 -4.09 5.18
CA MET A 226 -8.91 -2.92 5.92
C MET A 226 -8.74 -1.63 5.09
N GLY A 227 -7.64 -1.52 4.35
CA GLY A 227 -7.42 -0.47 3.34
C GLY A 227 -8.27 -0.61 2.06
N ALA A 228 -8.60 -1.84 1.66
CA ALA A 228 -9.38 -2.13 0.44
C ALA A 228 -10.82 -1.64 0.52
N GLY A 229 -11.43 -1.65 1.71
CA GLY A 229 -12.75 -1.06 1.90
C GLY A 229 -12.78 0.45 1.67
N PHE A 230 -11.70 1.20 1.93
CA PHE A 230 -11.64 2.61 1.53
C PHE A 230 -11.67 2.81 0.02
N VAL A 231 -10.99 1.94 -0.74
CA VAL A 231 -10.99 1.98 -2.21
C VAL A 231 -12.37 1.62 -2.76
N LEU A 232 -13.00 0.57 -2.22
CA LEU A 232 -14.35 0.18 -2.61
C LEU A 232 -15.36 1.28 -2.33
N VAL A 233 -15.33 1.86 -1.14
CA VAL A 233 -16.29 2.92 -0.79
C VAL A 233 -15.99 4.23 -1.55
N THR A 234 -14.72 4.52 -1.90
CA THR A 234 -14.41 5.65 -2.80
C THR A 234 -14.95 5.41 -4.22
N LEU A 235 -14.84 4.17 -4.72
CA LEU A 235 -15.41 3.78 -6.02
C LEU A 235 -16.94 3.85 -6.05
N THR A 236 -17.61 3.62 -4.93
CA THR A 236 -19.08 3.77 -4.83
C THR A 236 -19.51 5.21 -4.58
N ALA A 237 -18.68 6.00 -3.88
CA ALA A 237 -18.90 7.43 -3.64
C ALA A 237 -18.75 8.31 -4.89
N THR A 238 -17.79 7.96 -5.75
CA THR A 238 -17.39 8.81 -6.90
C THR A 238 -17.56 8.13 -8.26
N GLY A 239 -17.91 6.84 -8.29
CA GLY A 239 -18.10 6.06 -9.50
C GLY A 239 -19.56 6.01 -9.99
N PRO A 240 -19.85 5.24 -11.04
CA PRO A 240 -21.15 5.19 -11.71
C PRO A 240 -22.30 4.61 -10.86
N LEU A 241 -22.01 4.17 -9.63
CA LEU A 241 -22.90 3.39 -8.77
C LEU A 241 -23.58 4.20 -7.65
N GLY A 242 -23.33 5.52 -7.58
CA GLY A 242 -23.99 6.55 -6.75
C GLY A 242 -24.68 6.11 -5.44
N MET A 243 -24.05 6.39 -4.29
CA MET A 243 -24.69 6.30 -2.97
C MET A 243 -25.24 7.68 -2.50
N GLU A 244 -26.35 7.67 -1.75
CA GLU A 244 -26.95 8.90 -1.15
C GLU A 244 -26.05 9.56 -0.10
N ASP A 245 -25.27 8.79 0.67
CA ASP A 245 -24.38 9.35 1.71
C ASP A 245 -23.09 8.51 1.89
N PRO A 246 -22.12 8.65 0.97
CA PRO A 246 -20.93 7.81 0.94
C PRO A 246 -19.99 7.99 2.15
N MET A 247 -20.00 9.16 2.79
CA MET A 247 -19.10 9.44 3.91
C MET A 247 -19.49 8.66 5.17
N LEU A 248 -20.79 8.45 5.44
CA LEU A 248 -21.22 7.63 6.58
C LEU A 248 -20.86 6.15 6.39
N ALA A 249 -20.88 5.65 5.16
CA ALA A 249 -20.41 4.31 4.84
C ALA A 249 -18.89 4.18 5.04
N LEU A 250 -18.12 5.20 4.63
CA LEU A 250 -16.67 5.28 4.91
C LEU A 250 -16.38 5.31 6.41
N ASP A 251 -17.15 6.08 7.18
CA ASP A 251 -16.97 6.19 8.63
C ASP A 251 -17.29 4.88 9.35
N ALA A 252 -18.36 4.19 8.95
CA ALA A 252 -18.71 2.88 9.49
C ALA A 252 -17.62 1.85 9.18
N TRP A 253 -17.07 1.87 7.96
CA TRP A 253 -15.95 1.02 7.57
C TRP A 253 -14.67 1.35 8.34
N TRP A 254 -14.33 2.64 8.47
CA TRP A 254 -13.19 3.11 9.24
C TRP A 254 -13.31 2.71 10.71
N ALA A 255 -14.48 2.86 11.32
CA ALA A 255 -14.73 2.47 12.71
C ALA A 255 -14.59 0.95 12.91
N LEU A 256 -15.08 0.14 11.96
CA LEU A 256 -14.87 -1.30 11.96
C LEU A 256 -13.38 -1.63 11.87
N ALA A 257 -12.65 -0.95 10.98
CA ALA A 257 -11.22 -1.14 10.80
C ALA A 257 -10.45 -0.83 12.10
N VAL A 258 -10.65 0.36 12.67
CA VAL A 258 -10.03 0.74 13.95
C VAL A 258 -10.39 -0.24 15.07
N GLY A 259 -11.66 -0.63 15.17
CA GLY A 259 -12.12 -1.57 16.20
C GLY A 259 -11.42 -2.93 16.11
N LEU A 260 -11.29 -3.46 14.90
CA LEU A 260 -10.59 -4.72 14.64
C LEU A 260 -9.07 -4.61 14.90
N THR A 261 -8.44 -3.50 14.50
CA THR A 261 -7.02 -3.24 14.75
C THR A 261 -6.73 -3.14 16.25
N VAL A 262 -7.56 -2.39 17.01
CA VAL A 262 -7.45 -2.26 18.47
C VAL A 262 -7.72 -3.58 19.18
N CYS A 263 -8.72 -4.36 18.74
CA CYS A 263 -8.97 -5.71 19.29
C CYS A 263 -7.77 -6.63 19.05
N GLY A 264 -7.17 -6.57 17.86
CA GLY A 264 -5.96 -7.32 17.53
C GLY A 264 -4.78 -6.99 18.45
N LEU A 265 -4.60 -5.70 18.77
CA LEU A 265 -3.57 -5.23 19.71
C LEU A 265 -3.86 -5.61 21.17
N ALA A 266 -5.14 -5.70 21.57
CA ALA A 266 -5.56 -5.99 22.94
C ALA A 266 -5.45 -7.47 23.36
N VAL A 267 -5.48 -8.40 22.39
CA VAL A 267 -5.43 -9.86 22.66
C VAL A 267 -3.99 -10.36 22.86
N GLU A 268 -2.98 -9.54 22.54
CA GLU A 268 -1.60 -10.00 22.42
C GLU A 268 -0.77 -9.72 23.68
N THR A 269 0.00 -10.71 24.13
CA THR A 269 0.71 -10.69 25.43
C THR A 269 2.15 -10.15 25.35
N ALA A 270 2.68 -9.84 24.16
CA ALA A 270 4.04 -9.30 23.98
C ALA A 270 4.11 -8.25 22.84
N PRO A 271 4.65 -7.03 23.09
CA PRO A 271 4.71 -5.94 22.09
C PRO A 271 5.61 -6.19 20.86
N ALA A 272 6.54 -7.14 20.94
CA ALA A 272 7.62 -7.30 19.97
C ALA A 272 7.25 -8.12 18.71
N ASP A 273 6.11 -8.82 18.72
CA ASP A 273 5.76 -9.77 17.65
C ASP A 273 4.96 -9.16 16.47
N ARG A 274 4.50 -7.90 16.55
CA ARG A 274 3.64 -7.31 15.50
C ARG A 274 3.81 -5.81 15.24
N ASP A 275 5.00 -5.40 14.79
CA ASP A 275 5.25 -4.04 14.29
C ASP A 275 4.15 -3.55 13.31
N GLY A 276 3.64 -4.43 12.44
CA GLY A 276 2.66 -4.08 11.40
C GLY A 276 1.31 -3.53 11.88
N LEU A 277 0.76 -4.01 13.00
CA LEU A 277 -0.55 -3.53 13.50
C LEU A 277 -0.47 -2.13 14.09
N GLN A 278 0.66 -1.78 14.72
CA GLN A 278 0.89 -0.43 15.22
C GLN A 278 0.99 0.57 14.07
N TYR A 279 1.63 0.19 12.96
CA TYR A 279 1.66 1.01 11.74
C TYR A 279 0.29 1.11 11.06
N LEU A 280 -0.51 0.04 11.04
CA LEU A 280 -1.89 0.12 10.55
C LEU A 280 -2.72 1.10 11.37
N LEU A 281 -2.71 1.00 12.69
CA LEU A 281 -3.46 1.92 13.55
C LEU A 281 -2.98 3.37 13.35
N ALA A 282 -1.68 3.58 13.18
CA ALA A 282 -1.13 4.90 12.85
C ALA A 282 -1.66 5.43 11.51
N LEU A 283 -1.76 4.58 10.48
CA LEU A 283 -2.34 4.94 9.19
C LEU A 283 -3.84 5.22 9.30
N GLU A 284 -4.59 4.45 10.08
CA GLU A 284 -6.02 4.67 10.33
C GLU A 284 -6.26 6.03 11.01
N VAL A 285 -5.43 6.38 12.01
CA VAL A 285 -5.46 7.69 12.69
C VAL A 285 -5.17 8.84 11.72
N LEU A 286 -4.18 8.69 10.82
CA LEU A 286 -3.90 9.69 9.80
C LEU A 286 -5.02 9.77 8.74
N GLY A 287 -5.59 8.63 8.35
CA GLY A 287 -6.69 8.54 7.40
C GLY A 287 -7.98 9.21 7.89
N TRP A 288 -8.17 9.28 9.22
CA TRP A 288 -9.29 10.01 9.82
C TRP A 288 -9.25 11.52 9.54
N ILE A 289 -8.07 12.10 9.25
CA ILE A 289 -7.94 13.53 9.00
C ILE A 289 -8.75 13.96 7.78
N PRO A 290 -8.49 13.45 6.56
CA PRO A 290 -9.32 13.80 5.42
C PRO A 290 -10.76 13.31 5.57
N LEU A 291 -10.97 12.13 6.16
CA LEU A 291 -12.30 11.51 6.26
C LEU A 291 -13.22 12.28 7.20
N GLY A 292 -12.82 12.50 8.45
CA GLY A 292 -13.63 13.24 9.43
C GLY A 292 -13.89 14.69 9.02
N MET A 293 -12.97 15.29 8.27
CA MET A 293 -13.19 16.61 7.66
C MET A 293 -14.25 16.56 6.54
N ALA A 294 -14.23 15.52 5.70
CA ALA A 294 -15.22 15.31 4.65
C ALA A 294 -16.61 15.00 5.25
N THR A 295 -16.72 14.07 6.19
CA THR A 295 -17.99 13.76 6.88
C THR A 295 -18.64 14.99 7.51
N ALA A 296 -17.86 15.80 8.23
CA ALA A 296 -18.38 16.98 8.89
C ALA A 296 -18.94 18.01 7.89
N ARG A 297 -18.34 18.12 6.70
CA ARG A 297 -18.74 19.07 5.66
C ARG A 297 -19.87 18.55 4.79
N GLU A 298 -19.78 17.29 4.36
CA GLU A 298 -20.64 16.70 3.33
C GLU A 298 -21.90 16.08 3.94
N SER A 299 -21.79 15.25 4.98
CA SER A 299 -22.95 14.57 5.58
C SER A 299 -23.61 15.38 6.69
N LEU A 300 -22.83 16.04 7.54
CA LEU A 300 -23.37 16.79 8.68
C LEU A 300 -23.72 18.25 8.31
N ASN A 301 -23.25 18.73 7.16
CA ASN A 301 -23.40 20.11 6.69
C ASN A 301 -22.95 21.14 7.75
N GLN A 302 -21.80 20.88 8.39
CA GLN A 302 -21.27 21.70 9.48
C GLN A 302 -20.01 22.47 9.07
N GLY A 303 -19.80 23.60 9.75
CA GLY A 303 -18.63 24.44 9.53
C GLY A 303 -17.31 23.81 10.01
N PRO A 304 -16.17 24.39 9.62
CA PRO A 304 -14.84 23.83 9.87
C PRO A 304 -14.51 23.67 11.37
N GLY A 305 -15.18 24.42 12.26
CA GLY A 305 -15.00 24.26 13.71
C GLY A 305 -15.42 22.90 14.26
N LEU A 306 -16.54 22.33 13.79
CA LEU A 306 -16.97 20.99 14.24
C LEU A 306 -16.06 19.91 13.64
N ALA A 307 -15.66 20.06 12.38
CA ALA A 307 -14.73 19.16 11.71
C ALA A 307 -13.40 19.06 12.49
N THR A 308 -12.84 20.22 12.90
CA THR A 308 -11.64 20.27 13.74
C THR A 308 -11.84 19.59 15.09
N LEU A 309 -12.99 19.79 15.75
CA LEU A 309 -13.29 19.13 17.02
C LEU A 309 -13.39 17.60 16.88
N MET A 310 -14.05 17.10 15.84
CA MET A 310 -14.19 15.66 15.59
C MET A 310 -12.84 15.00 15.33
N VAL A 311 -12.01 15.56 14.45
CA VAL A 311 -10.69 14.99 14.14
C VAL A 311 -9.74 15.10 15.33
N SER A 312 -9.72 16.26 16.00
CA SER A 312 -8.86 16.45 17.19
C SER A 312 -9.28 15.56 18.35
N GLY A 313 -10.57 15.30 18.52
CA GLY A 313 -11.09 14.40 19.57
C GLY A 313 -10.60 12.96 19.38
N VAL A 314 -10.68 12.43 18.16
CA VAL A 314 -10.15 11.10 17.82
C VAL A 314 -8.62 11.07 17.97
N ALA A 315 -7.92 12.14 17.57
CA ALA A 315 -6.48 12.24 17.76
C ALA A 315 -6.08 12.19 19.24
N ILE A 316 -6.81 12.87 20.14
CA ILE A 316 -6.58 12.80 21.59
C ILE A 316 -6.82 11.37 22.10
N ALA A 317 -7.91 10.72 21.69
CA ALA A 317 -8.21 9.35 22.09
C ALA A 317 -7.11 8.38 21.65
N ALA A 318 -6.65 8.49 20.41
CA ALA A 318 -5.54 7.69 19.87
C ALA A 318 -4.23 7.95 20.62
N TYR A 319 -3.94 9.21 20.95
CA TYR A 319 -2.75 9.58 21.73
C TYR A 319 -2.78 8.94 23.11
N LEU A 320 -3.90 9.04 23.84
CA LEU A 320 -4.05 8.45 25.17
C LEU A 320 -3.96 6.91 25.15
N TYR A 321 -4.50 6.28 24.11
CA TYR A 321 -4.37 4.85 23.92
C TYR A 321 -2.91 4.44 23.65
N ALA A 322 -2.25 5.12 22.72
CA ALA A 322 -0.88 4.83 22.33
C ALA A 322 0.13 5.08 23.46
N ASP A 323 -0.11 6.11 24.28
CA ASP A 323 0.69 6.45 25.45
C ASP A 323 0.67 5.35 26.51
N ARG A 324 -0.51 4.80 26.80
CA ARG A 324 -0.67 3.69 27.75
C ARG A 324 -0.05 2.39 27.24
N SER A 325 -0.07 2.18 25.92
CA SER A 325 0.34 0.93 25.29
C SER A 325 1.77 0.95 24.74
N GLY A 326 2.45 2.10 24.76
CA GLY A 326 3.82 2.24 24.25
C GLY A 326 3.96 2.26 22.72
N TYR A 327 2.89 2.57 21.98
CA TYR A 327 2.88 2.50 20.51
C TYR A 327 3.39 3.80 19.87
N THR A 328 4.71 3.87 19.67
CA THR A 328 5.40 5.07 19.14
C THR A 328 4.87 5.55 17.78
N PRO A 329 4.60 4.67 16.78
CA PRO A 329 4.04 5.12 15.49
C PRO A 329 2.67 5.80 15.64
N VAL A 330 1.83 5.29 16.54
CA VAL A 330 0.47 5.81 16.79
C VAL A 330 0.52 7.14 17.54
N LEU A 331 1.46 7.31 18.48
CA LEU A 331 1.71 8.61 19.13
C LEU A 331 2.06 9.71 18.12
N ALA A 332 2.95 9.40 17.17
CA ALA A 332 3.35 10.33 16.12
C ALA A 332 2.16 10.69 15.19
N ALA A 333 1.40 9.67 14.75
CA ALA A 333 0.20 9.87 13.94
C ALA A 333 -0.85 10.72 14.64
N ALA A 334 -1.11 10.46 15.93
CA ALA A 334 -2.06 11.20 16.73
C ALA A 334 -1.64 12.67 16.92
N ALA A 335 -0.35 12.94 17.12
CA ALA A 335 0.15 14.31 17.19
C ALA A 335 -0.08 15.07 15.86
N ILE A 336 0.17 14.42 14.71
CA ILE A 336 -0.10 14.99 13.38
C ILE A 336 -1.60 15.25 13.20
N ALA A 337 -2.45 14.27 13.55
CA ALA A 337 -3.90 14.36 13.44
C ALA A 337 -4.53 15.41 14.37
N PHE A 338 -3.84 15.79 15.45
CA PHE A 338 -4.24 16.92 16.29
C PHE A 338 -3.86 18.27 15.67
N VAL A 339 -2.65 18.39 15.11
CA VAL A 339 -2.11 19.66 14.59
C VAL A 339 -2.77 20.09 13.29
N LEU A 340 -2.92 19.16 12.32
CA LEU A 340 -3.37 19.49 10.96
C LEU A 340 -4.77 20.14 10.90
N PRO A 341 -5.81 19.63 11.59
CA PRO A 341 -7.16 20.22 11.55
C PRO A 341 -7.22 21.59 12.22
N ILE A 342 -6.44 21.81 13.28
CA ILE A 342 -6.35 23.10 13.99
C ILE A 342 -5.70 24.14 13.07
N TRP A 343 -4.61 23.75 12.39
CA TRP A 343 -3.96 24.60 11.41
C TRP A 343 -4.89 24.96 10.24
N ALA A 344 -5.56 23.96 9.66
CA ALA A 344 -6.48 24.17 8.54
C ALA A 344 -7.61 25.14 8.91
N TRP A 345 -8.25 24.94 10.06
CA TRP A 345 -9.29 25.86 10.56
C TRP A 345 -8.77 27.27 10.81
N ALA A 346 -7.58 27.41 11.38
CA ALA A 346 -7.01 28.72 11.67
C ALA A 346 -6.61 29.49 10.38
N VAL A 347 -6.19 28.76 9.34
CA VAL A 347 -5.97 29.33 8.01
C VAL A 347 -7.28 29.82 7.40
N GLU A 348 -8.36 29.04 7.51
CA GLU A 348 -9.68 29.47 7.02
C GLU A 348 -10.24 30.68 7.78
N ALA A 349 -10.02 30.75 9.11
CA ALA A 349 -10.54 31.83 9.95
C ALA A 349 -9.72 33.12 9.87
N GLY A 350 -8.40 33.03 9.68
CA GLY A 350 -7.48 34.17 9.85
C GLY A 350 -6.38 34.28 8.80
N GLY A 351 -6.49 33.52 7.70
CA GLY A 351 -5.48 33.49 6.64
C GLY A 351 -4.11 33.02 7.15
N ALA A 352 -3.04 33.49 6.52
CA ALA A 352 -1.67 33.12 6.88
C ALA A 352 -1.33 33.41 8.36
N THR A 353 -1.82 34.52 8.89
CA THR A 353 -1.59 34.94 10.29
C THR A 353 -2.26 33.99 11.27
N GLY A 354 -3.49 33.55 10.97
CA GLY A 354 -4.20 32.53 11.76
C GLY A 354 -3.45 31.19 11.77
N GLY A 355 -2.96 30.75 10.61
CA GLY A 355 -2.14 29.53 10.50
C GLY A 355 -0.85 29.58 11.32
N ILE A 356 -0.11 30.69 11.27
CA ILE A 356 1.12 30.89 12.06
C ILE A 356 0.83 30.89 13.56
N ALA A 357 -0.22 31.61 13.99
CA ALA A 357 -0.63 31.68 15.38
C ALA A 357 -1.00 30.29 15.93
N ALA A 358 -1.79 29.52 15.17
CA ALA A 358 -2.19 28.16 15.54
C ALA A 358 -0.99 27.22 15.70
N LEU A 359 -0.05 27.22 14.76
CA LEU A 359 1.16 26.38 14.85
C LEU A 359 2.03 26.76 16.05
N THR A 360 2.21 28.07 16.30
CA THR A 360 3.04 28.56 17.41
C THR A 360 2.42 28.20 18.76
N LEU A 361 1.11 28.39 18.92
CA LEU A 361 0.38 28.02 20.14
C LEU A 361 0.39 26.51 20.35
N THR A 362 0.13 25.74 19.30
CA THR A 362 0.12 24.27 19.39
C THR A 362 1.50 23.73 19.75
N ALA A 363 2.57 24.26 19.15
CA ALA A 363 3.94 23.93 19.50
C ALA A 363 4.24 24.27 20.98
N GLY A 364 3.84 25.45 21.45
CA GLY A 364 4.01 25.85 22.85
C GLY A 364 3.32 24.90 23.82
N VAL A 365 2.08 24.49 23.54
CA VAL A 365 1.34 23.51 24.34
C VAL A 365 2.02 22.13 24.33
N LEU A 366 2.47 21.66 23.16
CA LEU A 366 3.15 20.37 23.03
C LEU A 366 4.49 20.35 23.79
N PHE A 367 5.30 21.41 23.69
CA PHE A 367 6.55 21.53 24.45
C PHE A 367 6.31 21.59 25.96
N TRP A 368 5.29 22.34 26.39
CA TRP A 368 4.91 22.40 27.80
C TRP A 368 4.44 21.05 28.34
N ALA A 369 3.62 20.33 27.57
CA ALA A 369 3.14 19.00 27.94
C ALA A 369 4.29 17.97 28.00
N ALA A 370 5.20 18.00 27.03
CA ALA A 370 6.40 17.16 27.02
C ALA A 370 7.30 17.42 28.24
N GLY A 371 7.50 18.69 28.60
CA GLY A 371 8.28 19.09 29.77
C GLY A 371 7.71 18.56 31.10
N ARG A 372 6.37 18.51 31.24
CA ARG A 372 5.71 17.98 32.45
C ARG A 372 5.80 16.46 32.59
N ARG A 373 5.84 15.74 31.47
CA ARG A 373 5.97 14.28 31.48
C ARG A 373 7.39 13.84 31.85
N GLY A 374 8.41 14.50 31.32
CA GLY A 374 9.81 14.22 31.70
C GLY A 374 10.13 14.49 33.17
N SER A 375 9.41 15.41 33.83
CA SER A 375 9.56 15.65 35.27
C SER A 375 8.86 14.62 36.17
N ALA A 376 7.89 13.85 35.65
CA ALA A 376 7.17 12.84 36.42
C ALA A 376 7.87 11.47 36.44
N GLU A 377 8.71 11.17 35.44
CA GLU A 377 9.57 9.97 35.41
C GLU A 377 10.88 10.16 36.20
N ALA A 378 11.22 11.41 36.56
CA ALA A 378 12.43 11.77 37.30
C ALA A 378 12.23 11.87 38.83
N THR A 379 11.03 11.54 39.33
CA THR A 379 10.65 11.42 40.74
C THR A 379 10.15 10.02 41.02
#